data_AF-A0A817JT29-F1
#
_entry.id   AF-A0A817JT29-F1
#
_cell.length_a   1.000
_cell.length_b   1.000
_cell.length_c   1.000
_cell.angle_alpha   90.00
_cell.angle_beta   90.00
_cell.angle_gamma   90.00
#
_symmetry.space_group_name_H-M   'P 1'
#
loop_
_entity.id
_entity.type
_entity.pdbx_description
1 polymer ?
#
loop_
_entity_poly.entity_id
_entity_poly.type
_entity_poly.pdbx_seq_one_letter_code
_entity_poly.pdbx_strand_id
1 'polypeptide(L)'
;MHASNGPKLSYWHLQNHFKCRSGGKESENINCSIFDDPHPMTMALSVLLTIEMCNALNSSSENQSLLKMPPWKNKYLLYAIALSMSLHMMILYIPMFNIVFQICPLSLEEWLAVIKISLPVILLDELLKFIARRYINHSLKSKQTLHSMMSSFDISLFKNNLPTVDKIYGHETTHIE
;
A
#
# COMPACT_ATOMS: atom_id res chain seq x y z
N MET A 1 24.11 -2.27 1.89
CA MET A 1 24.34 -1.40 3.06
C MET A 1 25.66 -1.84 3.68
N HIS A 2 26.76 -1.17 3.33
CA HIS A 2 28.09 -1.43 3.88
C HIS A 2 28.74 -0.06 4.08
N ALA A 3 28.53 0.54 5.25
CA ALA A 3 29.22 1.77 5.59
C ALA A 3 30.69 1.43 5.83
N SER A 4 31.62 2.16 5.20
CA SER A 4 33.06 1.87 5.28
C SER A 4 33.62 1.93 6.71
N ASN A 5 32.91 2.62 7.59
CA ASN A 5 33.18 2.84 9.01
C ASN A 5 32.30 2.00 9.96
N GLY A 6 31.45 1.11 9.43
CA GLY A 6 30.58 0.26 10.26
C GLY A 6 31.34 -0.91 10.90
N PRO A 7 30.82 -1.48 12.01
CA PRO A 7 31.31 -2.76 12.52
C PRO A 7 31.10 -3.78 11.40
N LYS A 8 32.20 -4.35 10.89
CA LYS A 8 32.20 -5.28 9.75
C LYS A 8 31.58 -6.63 10.16
N LEU A 9 30.26 -6.64 10.31
CA LEU A 9 29.48 -7.79 10.74
C LEU A 9 29.30 -8.78 9.59
N SER A 10 29.57 -10.06 9.85
CA SER A 10 29.21 -11.13 8.91
C SER A 10 27.72 -11.47 9.01
N TYR A 11 27.15 -12.02 7.93
CA TYR A 11 25.75 -12.43 7.88
C TYR A 11 25.37 -13.41 9.00
N TRP A 12 26.29 -14.31 9.36
CA TRP A 12 26.08 -15.28 10.44
C TRP A 12 25.82 -14.60 11.79
N HIS A 13 26.56 -13.53 12.11
CA HIS A 13 26.35 -12.76 13.34
C HIS A 13 24.97 -12.08 13.38
N LEU A 14 24.46 -11.62 12.23
CA LEU A 14 23.11 -11.02 12.15
C LEU A 14 22.02 -12.06 12.42
N GLN A 15 22.15 -13.25 11.82
CA GLN A 15 21.19 -14.33 12.00
C GLN A 15 21.22 -14.92 13.43
N ASN A 16 22.38 -14.90 14.09
CA ASN A 16 22.58 -15.41 15.45
C ASN A 16 22.63 -14.30 16.53
N HIS A 17 22.00 -13.14 16.31
CA HIS A 17 22.03 -12.02 17.27
C HIS A 17 21.51 -12.37 18.68
N PHE A 18 20.58 -13.34 18.82
CA PHE A 18 20.11 -13.81 20.14
C PHE A 18 21.24 -14.37 21.02
N LYS A 19 22.34 -14.90 20.44
CA LYS A 19 23.51 -15.38 21.20
C LYS A 19 24.29 -14.24 21.85
N CYS A 20 24.27 -13.04 21.26
CA CYS A 20 24.83 -11.82 21.85
C CYS A 20 24.07 -11.42 23.12
N ARG A 21 22.73 -11.50 23.10
CA ARG A 21 21.86 -11.23 24.27
C ARG A 21 22.06 -12.24 25.41
N SER A 22 22.49 -13.47 25.09
CA SER A 22 22.66 -14.57 26.05
C SER A 22 24.06 -14.65 26.69
N GLY A 23 25.00 -13.74 26.38
CA GLY A 23 26.33 -13.70 26.99
C GLY A 23 27.28 -14.83 26.54
N GLY A 24 27.08 -15.39 25.34
CA GLY A 24 27.98 -16.43 24.80
C GLY A 24 29.39 -15.90 24.52
N LYS A 25 30.41 -16.75 24.73
CA LYS A 25 31.85 -16.42 24.58
C LYS A 25 32.32 -16.06 23.16
N GLU A 26 31.43 -16.07 22.15
CA GLU A 26 31.75 -15.64 20.78
C GLU A 26 31.68 -14.11 20.57
N SER A 27 31.45 -13.33 21.64
CA SER A 27 31.38 -11.86 21.59
C SER A 27 32.74 -11.16 21.72
N GLU A 28 33.85 -11.89 21.80
CA GLU A 28 35.18 -11.35 22.17
C GLU A 28 35.77 -10.34 21.16
N ASN A 29 35.16 -10.20 19.97
CA ASN A 29 35.60 -9.23 18.94
C ASN A 29 34.48 -8.34 18.37
N ILE A 30 33.25 -8.39 18.90
CA ILE A 30 32.10 -7.64 18.35
C ILE A 30 31.33 -6.98 19.49
N ASN A 31 31.13 -5.65 19.38
CA ASN A 31 30.31 -4.93 20.34
C ASN A 31 28.81 -5.23 20.11
N CYS A 32 28.20 -6.02 21.00
CA CYS A 32 26.79 -6.39 20.91
C CYS A 32 25.83 -5.19 21.09
N SER A 33 26.32 -4.01 21.49
CA SER A 33 25.50 -2.80 21.68
C SER A 33 24.78 -2.34 20.41
N ILE A 34 25.26 -2.73 19.23
CA ILE A 34 24.63 -2.40 17.94
C ILE A 34 23.25 -3.05 17.75
N PHE A 35 22.98 -4.18 18.42
CA PHE A 35 21.72 -4.92 18.30
C PHE A 35 20.64 -4.41 19.26
N ASP A 36 21.04 -3.67 20.30
CA ASP A 36 20.10 -3.06 21.25
C ASP A 36 19.66 -1.65 20.80
N ASP A 37 20.14 -1.19 19.64
CA ASP A 37 19.82 0.12 19.10
C ASP A 37 18.37 0.17 18.54
N PRO A 38 17.53 1.11 18.99
CA PRO A 38 16.14 1.28 18.52
C PRO A 38 15.99 2.00 17.16
N HIS A 39 17.05 2.61 16.60
CA HIS A 39 17.01 3.29 15.30
C HIS A 39 16.50 2.41 14.14
N PRO A 40 17.02 1.17 13.91
CA PRO A 40 16.54 0.33 12.81
C PRO A 40 15.05 -0.03 12.91
N MET A 41 14.53 -0.22 14.12
CA MET A 41 13.11 -0.50 14.35
C MET A 41 12.25 0.72 14.00
N THR A 42 12.68 1.90 14.44
CA THR A 42 12.01 3.18 14.14
C THR A 42 12.02 3.49 12.64
N MET A 43 13.15 3.23 11.96
CA MET A 43 13.29 3.37 10.51
C MET A 43 12.32 2.46 9.76
N ALA A 44 12.26 1.18 10.15
CA ALA A 44 11.35 0.21 9.54
C ALA A 44 9.87 0.62 9.72
N LEU A 45 9.49 1.01 10.94
CA LEU A 45 8.13 1.47 11.24
C LEU A 45 7.76 2.71 10.43
N SER A 46 8.67 3.69 10.32
CA SER A 46 8.46 4.91 9.55
C SER A 46 8.30 4.66 8.05
N VAL A 47 9.10 3.75 7.48
CA VAL A 47 8.96 3.31 6.08
C VAL A 47 7.60 2.66 5.86
N LEU A 48 7.18 1.76 6.76
CA LEU A 48 5.89 1.07 6.67
C LEU A 48 4.72 2.06 6.72
N LEU A 49 4.69 2.95 7.72
CA LEU A 49 3.68 4.00 7.84
C LEU A 49 3.62 4.86 6.58
N THR A 50 4.77 5.29 6.07
CA THR A 50 4.86 6.09 4.84
C THR A 50 4.26 5.33 3.64
N ILE A 51 4.59 4.06 3.47
CA ILE A 51 4.07 3.21 2.38
C ILE A 51 2.55 3.07 2.50
N GLU A 52 2.01 2.78 3.68
CA GLU A 52 0.56 2.62 3.89
C GLU A 52 -0.21 3.90 3.56
N MET A 53 0.31 5.07 3.93
CA MET A 53 -0.33 6.35 3.59
C MET A 53 -0.25 6.65 2.09
N CYS A 54 0.86 6.30 1.45
CA CYS A 54 0.97 6.38 -0.01
C CYS A 54 0.05 5.39 -0.71
N ASN A 55 -0.14 4.18 -0.17
CA ASN A 55 -1.08 3.21 -0.69
C ASN A 55 -2.54 3.67 -0.52
N ALA A 56 -2.87 4.32 0.61
CA ALA A 56 -4.18 4.93 0.82
C ALA A 56 -4.47 6.04 -0.21
N LEU A 57 -3.49 6.89 -0.53
CA LEU A 57 -3.56 7.84 -1.64
C LEU A 57 -3.82 7.12 -2.98
N ASN A 58 -3.06 6.06 -3.25
CA ASN A 58 -3.17 5.27 -4.47
C ASN A 58 -4.53 4.54 -4.57
N SER A 59 -5.15 4.17 -3.46
CA SER A 59 -6.47 3.51 -3.41
C SER A 59 -7.60 4.51 -3.66
N SER A 60 -7.51 5.72 -3.10
CA SER A 60 -8.51 6.77 -3.40
C SER A 60 -8.49 7.23 -4.86
N SER A 61 -7.42 6.98 -5.61
CA SER A 61 -7.31 7.34 -7.04
C SER A 61 -7.84 6.26 -7.99
N GLU A 62 -8.71 5.34 -7.52
CA GLU A 62 -9.17 4.17 -8.28
C GLU A 62 -9.70 4.49 -9.70
N ASN A 63 -10.30 5.67 -9.89
CA ASN A 63 -10.91 6.07 -11.17
C ASN A 63 -10.02 6.92 -12.10
N GLN A 64 -8.85 7.41 -11.66
CA GLN A 64 -7.91 8.19 -12.49
C GLN A 64 -6.48 8.07 -11.91
N SER A 65 -5.46 7.90 -12.76
CA SER A 65 -4.05 7.95 -12.32
C SER A 65 -3.75 9.20 -11.46
N LEU A 66 -2.92 9.06 -10.43
CA LEU A 66 -2.47 10.12 -9.51
C LEU A 66 -1.93 11.38 -10.22
N LEU A 67 -1.35 11.20 -11.41
CA LEU A 67 -0.87 12.28 -12.28
C LEU A 67 -1.99 13.14 -12.91
N LYS A 68 -3.22 12.64 -12.96
CA LYS A 68 -4.36 13.30 -13.63
C LYS A 68 -5.37 13.90 -12.66
N MET A 69 -5.40 13.44 -11.41
CA MET A 69 -6.19 14.04 -10.34
C MET A 69 -5.28 14.46 -9.18
N PRO A 70 -5.03 15.77 -9.00
CA PRO A 70 -4.23 16.24 -7.88
C PRO A 70 -4.92 15.88 -6.55
N PRO A 71 -4.15 15.50 -5.50
CA PRO A 71 -4.67 14.98 -4.23
C PRO A 71 -5.57 15.97 -3.47
N TRP A 72 -5.57 17.23 -3.88
CA TRP A 72 -6.35 18.33 -3.31
C TRP A 72 -7.86 18.26 -3.60
N LYS A 73 -8.31 17.38 -4.49
CA LYS A 73 -9.75 17.22 -4.81
C LYS A 73 -10.54 16.59 -3.65
N ASN A 74 -9.89 15.77 -2.82
CA ASN A 74 -10.51 15.16 -1.64
C ASN A 74 -9.84 15.68 -0.36
N LYS A 75 -10.40 16.76 0.19
CA LYS A 75 -9.90 17.37 1.43
C LYS A 75 -9.96 16.40 2.63
N TYR A 76 -10.96 15.52 2.68
CA TYR A 76 -11.10 14.55 3.77
C TYR A 76 -9.97 13.51 3.77
N LEU A 77 -9.59 13.02 2.58
CA LEU A 77 -8.42 12.13 2.43
C LEU A 77 -7.12 12.82 2.86
N LEU A 78 -6.94 14.08 2.45
CA LEU A 78 -5.77 14.86 2.84
C LEU A 78 -5.70 15.06 4.36
N TYR A 79 -6.84 15.32 5.01
CA TYR A 79 -6.90 15.38 6.48
C TYR A 79 -6.56 14.04 7.13
N ALA A 80 -7.02 12.91 6.59
CA ALA A 80 -6.68 11.59 7.13
C ALA A 80 -5.16 11.31 7.08
N ILE A 81 -4.51 11.68 5.97
CA ILE A 81 -3.06 11.52 5.81
C ILE A 81 -2.29 12.49 6.71
N ALA A 82 -2.72 13.74 6.77
CA ALA A 82 -2.10 14.74 7.65
C ALA A 82 -2.23 14.36 9.13
N LEU A 83 -3.38 13.83 9.53
CA LEU A 83 -3.62 13.30 10.87
C LEU A 83 -2.69 12.11 11.16
N SER A 84 -2.54 11.19 10.21
CA SER A 84 -1.63 10.04 10.32
C SER A 84 -0.17 10.47 10.50
N MET A 85 0.32 11.39 9.67
CA MET A 85 1.68 11.94 9.79
C MET A 85 1.87 12.71 11.10
N SER A 86 0.83 13.43 11.56
CA SER A 86 0.86 14.11 12.86
C SER A 86 0.96 13.12 14.02
N LEU A 87 0.22 12.02 13.95
CA LEU A 87 0.28 10.95 14.93
C LEU A 87 1.66 10.28 14.94
N HIS A 88 2.26 10.08 13.75
CA HIS A 88 3.62 9.55 13.61
C HIS A 88 4.68 10.47 14.23
N MET A 89 4.53 11.79 14.08
CA MET A 89 5.40 12.76 14.78
C MET A 89 5.13 12.74 16.29
N MET A 90 3.88 12.63 16.69
CA MET A 90 3.49 12.56 18.10
C MET A 90 4.13 11.36 18.81
N ILE A 91 4.14 10.17 18.20
CA ILE A 91 4.79 9.00 18.80
C ILE A 91 6.31 9.17 18.91
N LEU A 92 6.97 9.85 17.96
CA LEU A 92 8.43 10.05 17.96
C LEU A 92 8.89 11.12 18.95
N TYR A 93 8.11 12.20 19.12
CA TYR A 93 8.49 13.32 19.98
C TYR A 93 8.00 13.21 21.42
N ILE A 94 6.94 12.43 21.69
CA ILE A 94 6.44 12.23 23.06
C ILE A 94 7.23 11.08 23.72
N PRO A 95 7.96 11.36 24.81
CA PRO A 95 8.83 10.37 25.46
C PRO A 95 8.08 9.17 26.04
N MET A 96 6.79 9.34 26.40
CA MET A 96 5.95 8.26 26.89
C MET A 96 5.80 7.13 25.87
N PHE A 97 5.59 7.46 24.59
CA PHE A 97 5.46 6.46 23.54
C PHE A 97 6.81 5.84 23.16
N ASN A 98 7.89 6.61 23.20
CA ASN A 98 9.25 6.11 22.96
C ASN A 98 9.65 4.99 23.93
N ILE A 99 9.28 5.10 25.21
CA ILE A 99 9.57 4.06 26.21
C ILE A 99 8.73 2.80 25.97
N VAL A 100 7.45 2.96 25.62
CA VAL A 100 6.53 1.82 25.41
C VAL A 100 6.88 1.03 24.14
N PHE A 101 7.16 1.74 23.04
CA PHE A 101 7.45 1.12 21.75
C PHE A 101 8.94 0.89 21.48
N GLN A 102 9.83 1.31 22.40
CA GLN A 102 11.29 1.23 22.26
C GLN A 102 11.76 1.87 20.93
N ILE A 103 11.28 3.09 20.67
CA ILE A 103 11.59 3.87 19.46
C ILE A 103 12.34 5.16 19.82
N CYS A 104 13.03 5.75 18.84
CA CYS A 104 13.81 6.97 19.02
C CYS A 104 13.44 8.06 18.00
N PRO A 105 13.65 9.35 18.34
CA PRO A 105 13.42 10.43 17.40
C PRO A 105 14.39 10.34 16.21
N LEU A 106 13.83 10.49 15.01
CA LEU A 106 14.56 10.29 13.76
C LEU A 106 15.16 11.62 13.26
N SER A 107 16.42 11.59 12.82
CA SER A 107 17.10 12.74 12.22
C SER A 107 16.64 13.03 10.79
N LEU A 108 16.92 14.23 10.27
CA LEU A 108 16.55 14.61 8.90
C LEU A 108 17.22 13.73 7.83
N GLU A 109 18.45 13.27 8.07
CA GLU A 109 19.18 12.39 7.14
C GLU A 109 18.51 11.02 7.02
N GLU A 110 18.07 10.48 8.16
CA GLU A 110 17.33 9.23 8.25
C GLU A 110 15.96 9.33 7.61
N TRP A 111 15.24 10.44 7.81
CA TRP A 111 13.99 10.75 7.09
C TRP A 111 14.18 10.73 5.58
N LEU A 112 15.29 11.29 5.09
CA LEU A 112 15.60 11.27 3.67
C LEU A 112 15.90 9.85 3.16
N ALA A 113 16.50 9.00 3.98
CA ALA A 113 16.66 7.58 3.68
C ALA A 113 15.31 6.83 3.67
N VAL A 114 14.39 7.13 4.59
CA VAL A 114 13.02 6.58 4.61
C VAL A 114 12.30 6.89 3.30
N ILE A 115 12.34 8.16 2.86
CA ILE A 115 11.71 8.59 1.59
C ILE A 115 12.35 7.91 0.37
N LYS A 116 13.67 7.75 0.36
CA LYS A 116 14.38 7.05 -0.72
C LYS A 116 13.98 5.58 -0.82
N ILE A 117 13.77 4.92 0.32
CA ILE A 117 13.38 3.50 0.37
C ILE A 117 11.90 3.32 0.04
N SER A 118 11.03 4.27 0.39
CA SER A 118 9.59 4.19 0.09
C SER A 118 9.26 4.47 -1.38
N LEU A 119 10.04 5.31 -2.07
CA LEU A 119 9.87 5.64 -3.49
C LEU A 119 9.68 4.44 -4.44
N PRO A 120 10.56 3.41 -4.45
CA PRO A 120 10.39 2.26 -5.33
C PRO A 120 9.12 1.46 -5.03
N VAL A 121 8.67 1.42 -3.78
CA VAL A 121 7.42 0.72 -3.41
C VAL A 121 6.22 1.41 -4.05
N ILE A 122 6.16 2.74 -3.97
CA ILE A 122 5.10 3.54 -4.60
C ILE A 122 5.08 3.33 -6.12
N LEU A 123 6.27 3.35 -6.74
CA LEU A 123 6.41 3.14 -8.18
C LEU A 123 5.96 1.74 -8.61
N LEU A 124 6.31 0.71 -7.82
CA LEU A 124 5.86 -0.66 -8.04
C LEU A 124 4.33 -0.76 -7.94
N ASP A 125 3.70 -0.12 -6.96
CA ASP A 125 2.24 -0.13 -6.79
C ASP A 125 1.52 0.53 -7.99
N GLU A 126 2.03 1.66 -8.48
CA GLU A 126 1.48 2.30 -9.67
C GLU A 126 1.68 1.46 -10.93
N LEU A 127 2.85 0.83 -11.08
CA LEU A 127 3.17 -0.05 -12.20
C LEU A 127 2.24 -1.27 -12.24
N LEU A 128 2.02 -1.94 -11.09
CA LEU A 128 1.09 -3.06 -10.98
C LEU A 128 -0.33 -2.64 -11.35
N LYS A 129 -0.79 -1.48 -10.87
CA LYS A 129 -2.09 -0.90 -11.26
C LYS A 129 -2.17 -0.59 -12.75
N PHE A 130 -1.10 -0.09 -13.36
CA PHE A 130 -1.04 0.19 -14.80
C PHE A 130 -1.15 -1.08 -15.63
N ILE A 131 -0.40 -2.13 -15.26
CA ILE A 131 -0.47 -3.45 -15.90
C ILE A 131 -1.87 -4.04 -15.74
N ALA A 132 -2.43 -4.06 -14.53
CA ALA A 132 -3.77 -4.58 -14.25
C ALA A 132 -4.84 -3.90 -15.14
N ARG A 133 -4.80 -2.57 -15.28
CA ARG A 133 -5.69 -1.83 -16.19
C ARG A 133 -5.51 -2.23 -17.64
N ARG A 134 -4.28 -2.44 -18.11
CA ARG A 134 -4.01 -2.83 -19.51
C ARG A 134 -4.56 -4.22 -19.81
N TYR A 135 -4.43 -5.17 -18.89
CA TYR A 135 -4.93 -6.54 -19.03
C TYR A 135 -6.46 -6.64 -18.89
N ILE A 136 -7.05 -6.00 -17.88
CA ILE A 136 -8.51 -6.01 -17.66
C ILE A 136 -9.25 -5.35 -18.82
N ASN A 137 -8.78 -4.20 -19.32
CA ASN A 137 -9.39 -3.54 -20.47
C ASN A 137 -9.33 -4.40 -21.75
N HIS A 138 -8.31 -5.24 -21.90
CA HIS A 138 -8.23 -6.18 -23.02
C HIS A 138 -9.28 -7.29 -22.91
N SER A 139 -9.51 -7.81 -21.70
CA SER A 139 -10.50 -8.86 -21.43
C SER A 139 -11.94 -8.33 -21.49
N LEU A 140 -12.20 -7.11 -21.02
CA LEU A 140 -13.51 -6.47 -21.12
C LEU A 140 -13.84 -6.04 -22.55
N LYS A 141 -12.86 -5.52 -23.31
CA LYS A 141 -13.07 -5.21 -24.73
C LYS A 141 -13.40 -6.48 -25.52
N SER A 142 -12.79 -7.63 -25.22
CA SER A 142 -13.13 -8.91 -25.87
C SER A 142 -14.51 -9.44 -25.44
N LYS A 143 -14.88 -9.32 -24.16
CA LYS A 143 -16.23 -9.70 -23.68
C LYS A 143 -17.32 -8.80 -24.24
N GLN A 144 -17.08 -7.50 -24.38
CA GLN A 144 -18.07 -6.55 -24.89
C GLN A 144 -18.22 -6.61 -26.41
N THR A 145 -17.14 -6.91 -27.15
CA THR A 145 -17.22 -7.27 -28.58
C THR A 145 -17.90 -8.62 -28.78
N LEU A 146 -17.57 -9.65 -28.01
CA LEU A 146 -18.29 -10.94 -28.02
C LEU A 146 -19.77 -10.78 -27.67
N HIS A 147 -20.12 -10.01 -26.64
CA HIS A 147 -21.52 -9.76 -26.29
C HIS A 147 -22.26 -8.98 -27.38
N SER A 148 -21.61 -8.04 -28.07
CA SER A 148 -22.20 -7.36 -29.25
C SER A 148 -22.33 -8.27 -30.47
N MET A 149 -21.41 -9.22 -30.65
CA MET A 149 -21.44 -10.21 -31.73
C MET A 149 -22.48 -11.31 -31.45
N MET A 150 -22.59 -11.79 -30.21
CA MET A 150 -23.60 -12.76 -29.76
C MET A 150 -25.01 -12.16 -29.79
N SER A 151 -25.17 -10.90 -29.38
CA SER A 151 -26.44 -10.15 -29.53
C SER A 151 -26.90 -10.02 -30.98
N SER A 152 -25.97 -9.88 -31.93
CA SER A 152 -26.29 -9.80 -33.36
C SER A 152 -26.61 -11.17 -33.98
N PHE A 153 -26.18 -12.27 -33.34
CA PHE A 153 -26.40 -13.64 -33.81
C PHE A 153 -27.68 -14.27 -33.22
N ASP A 154 -28.07 -13.91 -31.99
CA ASP A 154 -29.26 -14.45 -31.32
C ASP A 154 -30.59 -13.80 -31.77
N ILE A 155 -30.61 -12.52 -32.19
CA ILE A 155 -31.85 -11.83 -32.58
C ILE A 155 -32.52 -12.44 -33.83
N SER A 156 -31.75 -13.03 -34.75
CA SER A 156 -32.29 -13.68 -35.96
C SER A 156 -32.83 -15.09 -35.70
N LEU A 157 -32.37 -15.77 -34.64
CA LEU A 157 -32.80 -17.13 -34.30
C LEU A 157 -33.99 -17.13 -33.31
N PHE A 158 -34.02 -16.17 -32.37
CA PHE A 158 -35.02 -16.13 -31.29
C PHE A 158 -36.37 -15.50 -31.73
N LYS A 159 -36.36 -14.61 -32.73
CA LYS A 159 -37.59 -13.93 -33.21
C LYS A 159 -38.55 -14.85 -33.97
N ASN A 160 -38.07 -15.98 -34.47
CA ASN A 160 -38.89 -16.94 -35.23
C ASN A 160 -39.54 -18.02 -34.36
N ASN A 161 -39.28 -18.08 -33.05
CA ASN A 161 -39.69 -19.25 -32.26
C ASN A 161 -40.14 -19.02 -30.81
N LEU A 162 -40.52 -17.81 -30.39
CA LEU A 162 -41.25 -17.65 -29.12
C LEU A 162 -42.67 -17.10 -29.31
N PRO A 163 -43.70 -17.93 -29.09
CA PRO A 163 -45.05 -17.48 -28.86
C PRO A 163 -45.18 -16.97 -27.41
N THR A 164 -45.92 -15.86 -27.27
CA THR A 164 -46.76 -15.49 -26.12
C THR A 164 -46.10 -15.13 -24.75
N VAL A 165 -46.32 -13.86 -24.36
CA VAL A 165 -46.76 -13.39 -23.02
C VAL A 165 -45.62 -13.07 -22.03
N ASP A 166 -45.23 -11.82 -21.71
CA ASP A 166 -45.92 -10.52 -21.59
C ASP A 166 -46.93 -10.39 -20.41
N LYS A 167 -46.87 -11.27 -19.40
CA LYS A 167 -47.75 -11.19 -18.20
C LYS A 167 -47.09 -11.06 -16.82
N ILE A 168 -45.76 -10.91 -16.71
CA ILE A 168 -45.11 -11.04 -15.39
C ILE A 168 -44.66 -9.71 -14.77
N TYR A 169 -44.46 -8.63 -15.54
CA TYR A 169 -43.96 -7.35 -14.99
C TYR A 169 -45.00 -6.23 -15.06
N GLY A 170 -46.17 -6.48 -14.48
CA GLY A 170 -47.23 -5.49 -14.25
C GLY A 170 -47.66 -5.52 -12.79
N HIS A 171 -46.76 -5.22 -11.86
CA HIS A 171 -47.15 -4.91 -10.50
C HIS A 171 -46.16 -3.93 -9.85
N GLU A 172 -46.73 -2.94 -9.17
CA GLU A 172 -46.10 -1.92 -8.32
C GLU A 172 -45.42 -0.72 -9.02
N THR A 173 -46.22 0.27 -9.40
CA THR A 173 -45.84 1.68 -9.17
C THR A 173 -47.08 2.52 -8.85
N THR A 174 -46.94 3.37 -7.84
CA THR A 174 -47.79 4.52 -7.43
C THR A 174 -49.03 4.28 -6.56
N HIS A 175 -48.80 4.33 -5.24
CA HIS A 175 -49.62 5.08 -4.28
C HIS A 175 -49.41 6.58 -4.51
N ILE A 176 -50.45 7.33 -4.90
CA ILE A 176 -50.61 8.78 -4.62
C ILE A 176 -52.12 9.02 -4.49
N GLU A 177 -52.55 9.48 -3.32
CA GLU A 177 -53.88 10.07 -3.06
C GLU A 177 -54.13 11.33 -3.91
#